data_AF-A0A9X1YBX4-F1
#
_entry.id   AF-A0A9X1YBX4-F1
#
_cell.length_a   1.000
_cell.length_b   1.000
_cell.length_c   1.000
_cell.angle_alpha   90.00
_cell.angle_beta   90.00
_cell.angle_gamma   90.00
#
_symmetry.space_group_name_H-M   'P 1'
#
loop_
_entity.id
_entity.type
_entity.pdbx_description
1 polymer ?
#
loop_
_entity_poly.entity_id
_entity_poly.type
_entity_poly.pdbx_seq_one_letter_code
_entity_poly.pdbx_strand_id
1 'polypeptide(L)'
;MLSDLFAPEGGWTVRIRDLSGANGSEPVEVVKGFPSLAQANAFARRYVRDSVERCRAPGLPPEKVLETWFAFGEDAEVVGAPEGQDWRSAAELQDFVRSPVRDAEDRNWRVLDPRRDEADEAETEE
;
A
#
# COMPACT_ATOMS: atom_id res chain seq x y z
N MET A 1 -5.06 -23.44 -11.45
CA MET A 1 -3.92 -22.82 -10.75
C MET A 1 -2.94 -22.30 -11.79
N LEU A 2 -3.19 -21.11 -12.33
CA LEU A 2 -2.29 -20.42 -13.28
C LEU A 2 -1.61 -19.21 -12.63
N SER A 3 -2.02 -18.84 -11.41
CA SER A 3 -1.56 -17.67 -10.67
C SER A 3 -0.14 -17.85 -10.10
N ASP A 4 0.28 -19.09 -9.83
CA ASP A 4 1.58 -19.40 -9.21
C ASP A 4 2.78 -19.36 -10.16
N LEU A 5 2.55 -19.33 -11.49
CA LEU A 5 3.64 -19.46 -12.46
C LEU A 5 4.63 -18.29 -12.47
N PHE A 6 4.25 -17.15 -11.88
CA PHE A 6 5.04 -15.91 -11.90
C PHE A 6 5.25 -15.27 -10.53
N ALA A 7 4.73 -15.89 -9.46
CA ALA A 7 4.96 -15.42 -8.09
C ALA A 7 6.18 -16.13 -7.49
N PRO A 8 7.02 -15.43 -6.71
CA PRO A 8 8.06 -16.10 -5.93
C PRO A 8 7.42 -17.05 -4.90
N GLU A 9 8.21 -18.00 -4.38
CA GLU A 9 7.77 -18.87 -3.29
C GLU A 9 7.32 -18.02 -2.09
N GLY A 10 6.08 -18.24 -1.63
CA GLY A 10 5.44 -17.43 -0.58
C GLY A 10 4.77 -16.13 -1.06
N GLY A 11 4.68 -15.92 -2.39
CA GLY A 11 4.00 -14.77 -3.00
C GLY A 11 4.79 -13.47 -2.94
N TRP A 12 4.27 -12.44 -3.61
CA TRP A 12 4.86 -11.10 -3.56
C TRP A 12 4.72 -10.51 -2.16
N THR A 13 5.63 -9.60 -1.82
CA THR A 13 5.70 -8.97 -0.49
C THR A 13 5.62 -7.46 -0.62
N VAL A 14 4.81 -6.82 0.22
CA VAL A 14 4.74 -5.37 0.40
C VAL A 14 5.26 -4.99 1.78
N ARG A 15 6.17 -4.02 1.84
CA ARG A 15 6.63 -3.42 3.09
C ARG A 15 5.93 -2.09 3.30
N ILE A 16 5.40 -1.88 4.50
CA ILE A 16 4.85 -0.60 4.93
C ILE A 16 5.89 0.07 5.83
N ARG A 17 6.18 1.35 5.57
CA ARG A 17 7.19 2.13 6.28
C ARG A 17 6.54 3.37 6.87
N ASP A 18 6.78 3.60 8.15
CA ASP A 18 6.46 4.87 8.79
C ASP A 18 7.41 5.97 8.29
N LEU A 19 6.86 7.12 7.94
CA LEU A 19 7.63 8.29 7.49
C LEU A 19 8.01 9.22 8.64
N SER A 20 7.39 9.10 9.81
CA SER A 20 7.64 9.96 10.96
C SER A 20 9.08 9.83 11.53
N GLY A 21 9.78 8.75 11.15
CA GLY A 21 11.11 8.42 11.63
C GLY A 21 11.10 7.71 12.98
N ALA A 22 9.94 7.49 13.60
CA ALA A 22 9.81 6.78 14.86
C ALA A 22 10.25 5.31 14.74
N ASN A 23 10.04 4.69 13.57
CA ASN A 23 10.43 3.30 13.32
C ASN A 23 11.81 3.14 12.64
N GLY A 24 12.56 4.23 12.49
CA GLY A 24 13.88 4.21 11.84
C GLY A 24 13.82 3.71 10.40
N SER A 25 14.62 2.68 10.07
CA SER A 25 14.68 2.07 8.73
C SER A 25 13.88 0.77 8.61
N GLU A 26 13.34 0.27 9.71
CA GLU A 26 12.57 -0.97 9.73
C GLU A 26 11.14 -0.72 9.22
N PRO A 27 10.56 -1.64 8.44
CA PRO A 27 9.15 -1.55 8.10
C PRO A 27 8.30 -1.70 9.36
N VAL A 28 7.20 -0.95 9.44
CA VAL A 28 6.20 -1.15 10.50
C VAL A 28 5.42 -2.46 10.27
N GLU A 29 5.29 -2.86 9.01
CA GLU A 29 4.57 -4.07 8.64
C GLU A 29 5.13 -4.68 7.35
N VAL A 30 5.09 -6.00 7.26
CA VAL A 30 5.47 -6.77 6.06
C VAL A 30 4.32 -7.68 5.69
N VAL A 31 3.61 -7.34 4.61
CA VAL A 31 2.48 -8.11 4.09
C VAL A 31 2.99 -9.05 3.00
N LYS A 32 2.77 -10.35 3.16
CA LYS A 32 3.24 -11.41 2.25
C LYS A 32 2.05 -12.11 1.58
N GLY A 33 2.32 -13.04 0.66
CA GLY A 33 1.28 -13.90 0.10
C GLY A 33 0.50 -13.29 -1.07
N PHE A 34 0.93 -12.16 -1.63
CA PHE A 34 0.25 -11.59 -2.80
C PHE A 34 0.41 -12.52 -4.02
N PRO A 35 -0.67 -12.96 -4.68
CA PRO A 35 -0.60 -13.97 -5.74
C PRO A 35 -0.10 -13.39 -7.08
N SER A 36 0.02 -12.06 -7.20
CA SER A 36 0.59 -11.42 -8.39
C SER A 36 1.25 -10.08 -8.07
N LEU A 37 2.23 -9.70 -8.88
CA LEU A 37 2.87 -8.37 -8.79
C LEU A 37 1.85 -7.25 -9.04
N ALA A 38 0.89 -7.47 -9.94
CA ALA A 38 -0.17 -6.52 -10.21
C ALA A 38 -1.03 -6.25 -8.96
N GLN A 39 -1.37 -7.28 -8.19
CA GLN A 39 -2.11 -7.13 -6.95
C GLN A 39 -1.27 -6.46 -5.85
N ALA A 40 0.00 -6.84 -5.70
CA ALA A 40 0.91 -6.20 -4.74
C ALA A 40 1.09 -4.70 -5.05
N ASN A 41 1.28 -4.33 -6.33
CA ASN A 41 1.37 -2.94 -6.78
C ASN A 41 0.06 -2.19 -6.53
N ALA A 42 -1.10 -2.80 -6.84
CA ALA A 42 -2.40 -2.19 -6.61
C ALA A 42 -2.67 -1.99 -5.11
N PHE A 43 -2.26 -2.94 -4.26
CA PHE A 43 -2.32 -2.82 -2.80
C PHE A 43 -1.46 -1.65 -2.33
N ALA A 44 -0.18 -1.60 -2.71
CA ALA A 44 0.75 -0.55 -2.29
C ALA A 44 0.22 0.84 -2.71
N ARG A 45 -0.24 0.98 -3.96
CA ARG A 45 -0.83 2.22 -4.46
C ARG A 45 -2.05 2.67 -3.65
N ARG A 46 -3.02 1.77 -3.42
CA ARG A 46 -4.24 2.09 -2.66
C ARG A 46 -3.94 2.35 -1.18
N TYR A 47 -2.93 1.68 -0.62
CA TYR A 47 -2.47 1.90 0.75
C TYR A 47 -1.91 3.32 0.92
N VAL A 48 -0.97 3.71 0.05
CA VAL A 48 -0.40 5.07 0.07
C VAL A 48 -1.48 6.12 -0.19
N ARG A 49 -2.43 5.84 -1.10
CA ARG A 49 -3.58 6.72 -1.32
C ARG A 49 -4.40 6.92 -0.04
N ASP A 50 -4.73 5.85 0.66
CA ASP A 50 -5.46 5.89 1.95
C ASP A 50 -4.67 6.67 3.01
N SER A 51 -3.37 6.40 3.11
CA SER A 51 -2.41 7.04 4.01
C SER A 51 -2.36 8.56 3.80
N VAL A 52 -2.16 9.03 2.55
CA VAL A 52 -2.20 10.45 2.18
C VAL A 52 -3.52 11.11 2.55
N GLU A 53 -4.65 10.45 2.28
CA GLU A 53 -5.97 11.02 2.57
C GLU A 53 -6.29 11.08 4.06
N ARG A 54 -5.72 10.21 4.91
CA ARG A 54 -5.81 10.35 6.37
C ARG A 54 -5.07 11.59 6.89
N CYS A 55 -4.02 12.03 6.19
CA CYS A 55 -3.29 13.26 6.47
C CYS A 55 -3.97 14.53 5.94
N ARG A 56 -5.09 14.41 5.20
CA ARG A 56 -5.79 15.54 4.60
C ARG A 56 -6.87 16.10 5.54
N ALA A 57 -6.59 17.26 6.12
CA ALA A 57 -7.61 18.06 6.79
C ALA A 57 -8.46 18.87 5.78
N PRO A 58 -9.73 19.20 6.09
CA PRO A 58 -10.55 20.07 5.24
C PRO A 58 -9.87 21.42 4.99
N GLY A 59 -9.77 21.81 3.72
CA GLY A 59 -9.18 23.10 3.31
C GLY A 59 -7.64 23.16 3.34
N LEU A 60 -6.96 22.06 3.65
CA LEU A 60 -5.50 22.02 3.67
C LEU A 60 -4.94 22.05 2.23
N PRO A 61 -3.97 22.94 1.91
CA PRO A 61 -3.39 22.99 0.57
C PRO A 61 -2.44 21.80 0.33
N PRO A 62 -2.18 21.42 -0.93
CA PRO A 62 -1.45 20.19 -1.27
C PRO A 62 -0.07 20.06 -0.61
N GLU A 63 0.68 21.15 -0.50
CA GLU A 63 1.98 21.18 0.16
C GLU A 63 1.90 20.82 1.65
N LYS A 64 0.83 21.28 2.34
CA LYS A 64 0.60 20.95 3.75
C LYS A 64 0.10 19.52 3.93
N VAL A 65 -0.63 18.98 2.97
CA VAL A 65 -0.99 17.55 2.96
C VAL A 65 0.28 16.71 2.82
N LEU A 66 1.19 17.09 1.91
CA LEU A 66 2.46 16.41 1.71
C LEU A 66 3.35 16.47 2.96
N GLU A 67 3.51 17.65 3.57
CA GLU A 67 4.24 17.81 4.83
C GLU A 67 3.65 16.94 5.94
N THR A 68 2.32 16.93 6.07
CA THR A 68 1.62 16.11 7.08
C THR A 68 1.83 14.62 6.82
N TRP A 69 1.81 14.19 5.55
CA TRP A 69 2.07 12.81 5.17
C TRP A 69 3.52 12.40 5.44
N PHE A 70 4.51 13.26 5.19
CA PHE A 70 5.88 12.96 5.62
C PHE A 70 6.05 12.93 7.14
N ALA A 71 5.25 13.68 7.90
CA ALA A 71 5.36 13.72 9.36
C ALA A 71 4.64 12.56 10.06
N PHE A 72 3.56 12.03 9.50
CA PHE A 72 2.67 11.07 10.19
C PHE A 72 2.16 9.94 9.29
N GLY A 73 2.45 10.00 8.01
CA GLY A 73 1.97 9.03 7.03
C GLY A 73 2.88 7.82 6.94
N GLU A 74 2.37 6.86 6.18
CA GLU A 74 3.06 5.61 5.87
C GLU A 74 3.19 5.46 4.35
N ASP A 75 4.34 4.96 3.92
CA ASP A 75 4.61 4.56 2.53
C ASP A 75 4.54 3.03 2.38
N ALA A 76 4.32 2.55 1.15
CA ALA A 76 4.27 1.13 0.84
C ALA A 76 5.07 0.80 -0.43
N GLU A 77 5.92 -0.23 -0.37
CA GLU A 77 6.78 -0.66 -1.47
C GLU A 77 6.70 -2.18 -1.70
N VAL A 78 6.70 -2.60 -2.96
CA VAL A 78 6.82 -4.02 -3.32
C VAL A 78 8.29 -4.45 -3.27
N VAL A 79 8.57 -5.58 -2.64
CA VAL A 79 9.93 -6.13 -2.50
C VAL A 79 10.17 -7.23 -3.53
N GLY A 80 11.37 -7.21 -4.14
CA GLY A 80 11.83 -8.28 -5.02
C GLY A 80 11.27 -8.22 -6.44
N ALA A 81 10.52 -7.17 -6.80
CA ALA A 81 10.08 -6.95 -8.18
C ALA A 81 11.29 -6.70 -9.09
N PRO A 82 11.23 -7.14 -10.36
CA PRO A 82 12.21 -6.73 -11.35
C PRO A 82 12.26 -5.20 -11.44
N GLU A 83 13.45 -4.66 -11.72
CA GLU A 83 13.67 -3.21 -11.78
C GLU A 83 12.65 -2.53 -12.73
N GLY A 84 11.94 -1.54 -12.20
CA GLY A 84 10.96 -0.75 -12.95
C GLY A 84 9.58 -1.39 -13.10
N GLN A 85 9.35 -2.57 -12.49
CA GLN A 85 8.03 -3.20 -12.45
C GLN A 85 7.31 -3.00 -11.10
N ASP A 86 8.02 -2.57 -10.07
CA ASP A 86 7.44 -2.12 -8.81
C ASP A 86 6.78 -0.74 -8.97
N TRP A 87 5.58 -0.62 -8.40
CA TRP A 87 5.00 0.68 -8.15
C TRP A 87 5.71 1.36 -6.96
N ARG A 88 5.95 2.67 -7.07
CA ARG A 88 6.50 3.51 -6.00
C ARG A 88 5.64 4.76 -5.82
N SER A 89 5.50 5.21 -4.58
CA SER A 89 4.74 6.42 -4.22
C SER A 89 5.16 7.64 -5.02
N ALA A 90 6.46 7.82 -5.27
CA ALA A 90 7.01 8.93 -6.05
C ALA A 90 6.37 9.10 -7.45
N ALA A 91 5.81 8.05 -8.05
CA ALA A 91 5.16 8.12 -9.36
C ALA A 91 3.85 8.93 -9.36
N GLU A 92 3.10 8.91 -8.25
CA GLU A 92 1.74 9.47 -8.19
C GLU A 92 1.49 10.39 -6.98
N LEU A 93 2.45 10.48 -6.05
CA LEU A 93 2.30 11.22 -4.81
C LEU A 93 1.84 12.68 -5.02
N GLN A 94 2.37 13.35 -6.04
CA GLN A 94 1.99 14.73 -6.36
C GLN A 94 0.52 14.84 -6.78
N ASP A 95 0.02 13.87 -7.54
CA ASP A 95 -1.39 13.84 -7.95
C ASP A 95 -2.28 13.50 -6.75
N PHE A 96 -1.83 12.60 -5.88
CA PHE A 96 -2.54 12.24 -4.68
C PHE A 96 -2.74 13.45 -3.76
N VAL A 97 -1.70 14.24 -3.49
CA VAL A 97 -1.82 15.41 -2.61
C VAL A 97 -2.67 16.54 -3.22
N ARG A 98 -2.65 16.69 -4.55
CA ARG A 98 -3.43 17.72 -5.27
C ARG A 98 -4.92 17.40 -5.36
N SER A 99 -5.26 16.13 -5.53
CA SER A 99 -6.63 15.70 -5.79
C SER A 99 -7.16 14.84 -4.64
N PRO A 100 -8.11 15.33 -3.83
CA PRO A 100 -8.78 14.51 -2.82
C PRO A 100 -9.44 13.28 -3.45
N VAL A 101 -9.58 12.20 -2.67
CA VAL A 101 -10.31 11.01 -3.12
C VAL A 101 -11.75 11.36 -3.47
N ARG A 102 -12.21 10.85 -4.61
CA ARG A 102 -13.61 10.96 -5.08
C ARG A 102 -14.35 9.63 -4.99
N ASP A 103 -13.63 8.53 -5.19
CA ASP A 103 -14.16 7.16 -5.09
C ASP A 103 -13.50 6.43 -3.92
N ALA A 104 -14.32 5.84 -3.04
CA ALA A 104 -13.81 5.07 -1.91
C ALA A 104 -12.96 3.86 -2.35
N GLU A 105 -13.19 3.32 -3.54
CA GLU A 105 -12.42 2.20 -4.08
C GLU A 105 -10.94 2.55 -4.35
N ASP A 106 -10.62 3.82 -4.62
CA ASP A 106 -9.25 4.28 -4.86
C ASP A 106 -8.35 4.16 -3.62
N ARG A 107 -8.95 4.12 -2.43
CA ARG A 107 -8.26 3.94 -1.14
C ARG A 107 -8.59 2.61 -0.47
N ASN A 108 -9.43 1.79 -1.11
CA ASN A 108 -9.81 0.49 -0.59
C ASN A 108 -8.71 -0.53 -0.88
N TRP A 109 -7.65 -0.49 -0.08
CA TRP A 109 -6.55 -1.48 -0.15
C TRP A 109 -6.94 -2.81 0.47
N ARG A 110 -7.91 -2.81 1.40
CA ARG A 110 -8.36 -4.01 2.11
C ARG A 110 -8.84 -5.09 1.15
N VAL A 111 -9.58 -4.75 0.09
CA VAL A 111 -10.04 -5.76 -0.90
C VAL A 111 -8.91 -6.46 -1.66
N LEU A 112 -7.66 -5.97 -1.56
CA LEU A 112 -6.48 -6.57 -2.19
C LEU A 112 -5.57 -7.27 -1.17
N ASP A 113 -5.90 -7.21 0.11
CA ASP A 113 -5.08 -7.73 1.20
C ASP A 113 -5.17 -9.28 1.28
N PRO A 114 -4.07 -10.01 1.02
CA PRO A 114 -4.08 -11.48 0.98
C PRO A 114 -4.41 -12.11 2.35
N ARG A 115 -4.27 -11.36 3.45
CA ARG A 115 -4.60 -11.85 4.80
C ARG A 115 -6.09 -12.01 5.04
N ARG A 116 -6.93 -11.44 4.17
CA ARG A 116 -8.38 -11.61 4.24
C ARG A 116 -8.79 -13.03 3.87
N ASP A 117 -8.18 -13.55 2.82
CA ASP A 117 -8.49 -14.90 2.33
C ASP A 117 -8.06 -15.95 3.39
N GLU A 118 -6.94 -15.73 4.08
CA GLU A 118 -6.50 -16.56 5.22
C GLU A 118 -7.48 -16.52 6.41
N ALA A 119 -8.11 -15.37 6.67
CA ALA A 119 -9.09 -15.23 7.76
C ALA A 119 -10.42 -15.91 7.41
N ASP A 120 -10.87 -15.80 6.16
CA ASP A 120 -12.11 -16.42 5.69
C ASP A 120 -11.99 -17.97 5.66
N GLU A 121 -10.81 -18.52 5.35
CA GLU A 121 -10.54 -19.96 5.43
C GLU A 121 -10.53 -20.49 6.87
N ALA A 122 -10.01 -19.73 7.84
CA ALA A 122 -9.95 -20.12 9.24
C ALA A 122 -11.33 -20.13 9.95
N GLU A 123 -12.31 -19.35 9.48
CA GLU A 123 -13.67 -19.34 10.03
C GLU A 123 -14.55 -20.51 9.53
N THR A 124 -14.08 -21.29 8.55
CA THR A 124 -14.85 -22.41 7.97
C THR A 124 -14.59 -23.76 8.67
N GLU A 125 -13.71 -23.80 9.67
CA GLU A 125 -13.34 -25.02 10.43
C GLU A 125 -14.05 -25.18 11.80
N GLU A 126 -15.10 -24.40 12.13
CA GLU A 126 -15.94 -24.61 13.34
C GLU A 126 -17.25 -25.37 13.10
#